data_AF-A0A536UGE2-F1
#
_entry.id   AF-A0A536UGE2-F1
#
_cell.length_a   1.000
_cell.length_b   1.000
_cell.length_c   1.000
_cell.angle_alpha   90.00
_cell.angle_beta   90.00
_cell.angle_gamma   90.00
#
_symmetry.space_group_name_H-M   'P 1'
#
loop_
_entity.id
_entity.type
_entity.pdbx_description
1 polymer ?
#
loop_
_entity_poly.entity_id
_entity_poly.type
_entity_poly.pdbx_seq_one_letter_code
_entity_poly.pdbx_strand_id
1 'polypeptide(L)'
;AMAVVEGAGDHCCEYMTGGTVVVLGRTGRNFAAGMSGGVAFVYDDDGTFARRCNLSMVSLEPVLEDLDQAKLERELAAAGKGRLRHVGAADATLLRELIERHLRFTGSTRALSLLDDWDTIRGKFVKVFPSEYKRALSELHERQAAGLQATLAKQREVA
;
A
#
# COMPACT_ATOMS: atom_id res chain seq x y z
N ALA A 1 4.27 -0.88 13.31
CA ALA A 1 5.59 -1.48 13.02
C ALA A 1 5.85 -1.45 11.52
N MET A 2 7.12 -1.49 11.11
CA MET A 2 7.54 -1.61 9.71
C MET A 2 8.55 -2.76 9.60
N ALA A 3 8.44 -3.59 8.58
CA ALA A 3 9.35 -4.70 8.35
C ALA A 3 9.65 -4.89 6.86
N VAL A 4 10.89 -5.22 6.53
CA VAL A 4 11.32 -5.64 5.20
C VAL A 4 12.01 -7.00 5.33
N VAL A 5 11.57 -7.96 4.52
CA VAL A 5 12.10 -9.33 4.50
C VAL A 5 12.31 -9.79 3.07
N GLU A 6 13.17 -10.79 2.85
CA GLU A 6 13.53 -11.26 1.49
C GLU A 6 12.78 -12.52 1.06
N GLY A 7 11.85 -12.96 1.89
CA GLY A 7 10.97 -14.10 1.64
C GLY A 7 10.14 -14.38 2.89
N ALA A 8 9.05 -15.11 2.71
CA ALA A 8 8.21 -15.52 3.81
C ALA A 8 7.59 -16.90 3.54
N GLY A 9 7.32 -17.64 4.61
CA GLY A 9 6.60 -18.92 4.54
C GLY A 9 5.09 -18.74 4.35
N ASP A 10 4.35 -19.81 4.64
CA ASP A 10 2.89 -19.80 4.63
C ASP A 10 2.35 -18.84 5.73
N HIS A 11 1.15 -18.30 5.54
CA HIS A 11 0.44 -17.44 6.51
C HIS A 11 1.16 -16.12 6.85
N CYS A 12 2.05 -15.63 6.00
CA CYS A 12 2.64 -14.31 6.20
C CYS A 12 1.54 -13.21 6.22
N CYS A 13 1.67 -12.25 7.13
CA CYS A 13 0.70 -11.19 7.41
C CYS A 13 -0.69 -11.68 7.88
N GLU A 14 -0.80 -12.91 8.40
CA GLU A 14 -2.05 -13.38 9.00
C GLU A 14 -2.44 -12.52 10.21
N TYR A 15 -3.72 -12.17 10.31
CA TYR A 15 -4.28 -11.30 11.35
C TYR A 15 -3.59 -9.94 11.52
N MET A 16 -2.87 -9.46 10.50
CA MET A 16 -2.25 -8.14 10.57
C MET A 16 -3.33 -7.04 10.63
N THR A 17 -3.23 -6.19 11.66
CA THR A 17 -4.19 -5.10 11.97
C THR A 17 -3.59 -3.71 11.74
N GLY A 18 -2.29 -3.61 11.41
CA GLY A 18 -1.63 -2.34 11.18
C GLY A 18 -0.14 -2.50 10.85
N GLY A 19 0.47 -1.40 10.40
CA GLY A 19 1.88 -1.34 9.99
C GLY A 19 2.08 -1.59 8.49
N THR A 20 3.35 -1.73 8.11
CA THR A 20 3.78 -1.91 6.72
C THR A 20 4.75 -3.09 6.63
N VAL A 21 4.48 -4.04 5.75
CA VAL A 21 5.37 -5.19 5.47
C VAL A 21 5.81 -5.15 4.02
N VAL A 22 7.10 -5.36 3.76
CA VAL A 22 7.65 -5.50 2.40
C VAL A 22 8.33 -6.86 2.29
N VAL A 23 7.97 -7.65 1.27
CA VAL A 23 8.57 -8.95 0.97
C VAL A 23 9.27 -8.88 -0.40
N LEU A 24 10.60 -8.98 -0.42
CA LEU A 24 11.46 -8.85 -1.61
C LEU A 24 11.67 -10.17 -2.38
N GLY A 25 10.89 -11.20 -2.05
CA GLY A 25 11.03 -12.53 -2.63
C GLY A 25 9.79 -13.39 -2.41
N ARG A 26 9.96 -14.70 -2.58
CA ARG A 26 8.84 -15.65 -2.61
C ARG A 26 8.09 -15.69 -1.28
N THR A 27 6.78 -15.85 -1.38
CA THR A 27 5.86 -16.05 -0.27
C THR A 27 5.29 -17.46 -0.30
N GLY A 28 4.91 -17.97 0.87
CA GLY A 28 4.11 -19.19 0.99
C GLY A 28 2.62 -18.94 0.75
N ARG A 29 1.82 -19.97 0.98
CA ARG A 29 0.37 -20.01 0.78
C ARG A 29 -0.37 -19.23 1.87
N ASN A 30 -1.63 -18.93 1.58
CA ASN A 30 -2.57 -18.30 2.50
C ASN A 30 -2.07 -16.96 3.08
N PHE A 31 -1.32 -16.19 2.28
CA PHE A 31 -0.84 -14.86 2.65
C PHE A 31 -2.02 -13.93 2.98
N ALA A 32 -1.89 -13.13 4.04
CA ALA A 32 -2.88 -12.14 4.49
C ALA A 32 -4.25 -12.70 4.93
N ALA A 33 -4.32 -13.97 5.33
CA ALA A 33 -5.54 -14.50 5.94
C ALA A 33 -5.94 -13.70 7.19
N GLY A 34 -7.20 -13.25 7.25
CA GLY A 34 -7.68 -12.42 8.37
C GLY A 34 -7.02 -11.04 8.49
N MET A 35 -6.24 -10.60 7.49
CA MET A 35 -5.62 -9.27 7.50
C MET A 35 -6.70 -8.19 7.41
N SER A 36 -6.77 -7.33 8.42
CA SER A 36 -7.82 -6.31 8.57
C SER A 36 -7.29 -4.88 8.59
N GLY A 37 -5.97 -4.68 8.72
CA GLY A 37 -5.37 -3.35 8.69
C GLY A 37 -3.89 -3.33 8.31
N GLY A 38 -3.40 -2.15 7.95
CA GLY A 38 -2.05 -1.97 7.41
C GLY A 38 -1.95 -2.28 5.91
N VAL A 39 -0.73 -2.32 5.39
CA VAL A 39 -0.44 -2.62 3.98
C VAL A 39 0.74 -3.57 3.88
N ALA A 40 0.72 -4.48 2.91
CA ALA A 40 1.89 -5.24 2.52
C ALA A 40 2.24 -5.01 1.05
N PHE A 41 3.54 -5.05 0.72
CA PHE A 41 4.05 -5.03 -0.64
C PHE A 41 4.84 -6.32 -0.89
N VAL A 42 4.51 -7.04 -1.96
CA VAL A 42 5.14 -8.32 -2.29
C VAL A 42 5.73 -8.23 -3.69
N TYR A 43 7.02 -8.55 -3.81
CA TYR A 43 7.67 -8.70 -5.10
C TYR A 43 7.22 -10.01 -5.76
N ASP A 44 6.52 -9.91 -6.88
CA ASP A 44 5.92 -11.03 -7.62
C ASP A 44 6.55 -11.14 -9.01
N ASP A 45 7.78 -11.68 -9.07
CA ASP A 45 8.54 -11.80 -10.31
C ASP A 45 7.95 -12.80 -11.31
N ASP A 46 7.27 -13.83 -10.81
CA ASP A 46 6.63 -14.88 -11.62
C ASP A 46 5.14 -14.61 -11.92
N GLY A 47 4.56 -13.55 -11.35
CA GLY A 47 3.16 -13.19 -11.55
C GLY A 47 2.16 -14.18 -10.93
N THR A 48 2.61 -15.04 -10.01
CA THR A 48 1.77 -16.10 -9.44
C THR A 48 1.35 -15.85 -7.99
N PHE A 49 1.74 -14.72 -7.39
CA PHE A 49 1.41 -14.40 -5.99
C PHE A 49 -0.08 -14.44 -5.68
N ALA A 50 -0.94 -14.04 -6.62
CA ALA A 50 -2.39 -14.07 -6.43
C ALA A 50 -2.93 -15.47 -6.04
N ARG A 51 -2.29 -16.55 -6.51
CA ARG A 51 -2.68 -17.93 -6.15
C ARG A 51 -2.32 -18.31 -4.71
N ARG A 52 -1.41 -17.56 -4.09
CA ARG A 52 -0.91 -17.78 -2.73
C ARG A 52 -1.53 -16.82 -1.72
N CYS A 53 -2.26 -15.81 -2.16
CA CYS A 53 -2.90 -14.83 -1.28
C CYS A 53 -4.35 -15.20 -0.96
N ASN A 54 -4.73 -15.06 0.30
CA ASN A 54 -6.11 -15.19 0.75
C ASN A 54 -6.87 -13.90 0.49
N LEU A 55 -7.76 -13.90 -0.49
CA LEU A 55 -8.49 -12.71 -0.95
C LEU A 55 -9.83 -12.49 -0.23
N SER A 56 -10.11 -13.19 0.86
CA SER A 56 -11.40 -13.05 1.56
C SER A 56 -11.62 -11.64 2.12
N MET A 57 -10.55 -10.98 2.57
CA MET A 57 -10.60 -9.68 3.22
C MET A 57 -9.68 -8.64 2.60
N VAL A 58 -8.86 -9.00 1.61
CA VAL A 58 -7.88 -8.10 1.00
C VAL A 58 -8.06 -8.05 -0.51
N SER A 59 -7.70 -6.92 -1.10
CA SER A 59 -7.53 -6.75 -2.54
C SER A 59 -6.05 -6.66 -2.91
N LEU A 60 -5.74 -7.13 -4.11
CA LEU A 60 -4.43 -6.96 -4.73
C LEU A 60 -4.48 -5.76 -5.68
N GLU A 61 -3.52 -4.86 -5.55
CA GLU A 61 -3.44 -3.64 -6.33
C GLU A 61 -2.01 -3.47 -6.88
N PRO A 62 -1.82 -2.92 -8.09
CA PRO A 62 -0.47 -2.61 -8.57
C PRO A 62 0.11 -1.43 -7.78
N VAL A 63 1.43 -1.40 -7.64
CA VAL A 63 2.14 -0.20 -7.18
C VAL A 63 2.31 0.74 -8.36
N LEU A 64 1.55 1.83 -8.40
CA LEU A 64 1.59 2.83 -9.48
C LEU A 64 2.76 3.81 -9.29
N GLU A 65 3.08 4.56 -10.34
CA GLU A 65 3.93 5.75 -10.20
C GLU A 65 3.20 6.83 -9.40
N ASP A 66 3.95 7.67 -8.71
CA ASP A 66 3.39 8.71 -7.84
C ASP A 66 2.41 9.64 -8.57
N LEU A 67 2.71 10.01 -9.82
CA LEU A 67 1.83 10.85 -10.63
C LEU A 67 0.53 10.13 -11.02
N ASP A 68 0.62 8.86 -11.41
CA ASP A 68 -0.55 8.09 -11.81
C ASP A 68 -1.41 7.69 -10.61
N GLN A 69 -0.79 7.40 -9.47
CA GLN A 69 -1.48 7.25 -8.20
C GLN A 69 -2.23 8.52 -7.82
N ALA A 70 -1.59 9.69 -7.94
CA ALA A 70 -2.22 10.98 -7.65
C ALA A 70 -3.38 11.30 -8.60
N LYS A 71 -3.27 10.95 -9.90
CA LYS A 71 -4.37 11.09 -10.86
C LYS A 71 -5.56 10.21 -10.44
N LEU A 72 -5.32 8.93 -10.17
CA LEU A 72 -6.35 7.99 -9.74
C LEU A 72 -7.05 8.46 -8.45
N GLU A 73 -6.30 8.98 -7.48
CA GLU A 73 -6.86 9.53 -6.25
C GLU A 73 -7.77 10.73 -6.51
N ARG A 74 -7.37 11.65 -7.40
CA ARG A 74 -8.20 12.80 -7.79
C ARG A 74 -9.47 12.38 -8.51
N GLU A 75 -9.39 11.40 -9.40
CA GLU A 75 -10.54 10.85 -10.12
C GLU A 75 -11.54 10.19 -9.17
N LEU A 76 -11.04 9.39 -8.23
CA LEU A 76 -11.86 8.77 -7.19
C LEU A 76 -12.54 9.83 -6.32
N ALA A 77 -11.78 10.85 -5.87
CA ALA A 77 -12.32 11.95 -5.09
C ALA A 77 -13.41 12.72 -5.84
N ALA A 78 -13.22 12.98 -7.13
CA ALA A 78 -14.22 13.60 -8.00
C ALA A 78 -15.48 12.74 -8.17
N ALA A 79 -15.34 11.41 -8.14
CA ALA A 79 -16.44 10.46 -8.13
C ALA A 79 -17.09 10.26 -6.75
N GLY A 80 -16.76 11.09 -5.76
CA GLY A 80 -17.28 10.99 -4.39
C GLY A 80 -16.76 9.79 -3.61
N LYS A 81 -15.65 9.16 -4.06
CA LYS A 81 -15.00 8.04 -3.40
C LYS A 81 -13.66 8.51 -2.84
N GLY A 82 -13.54 8.64 -1.52
CA GLY A 82 -12.26 8.97 -0.90
C GLY A 82 -11.27 7.80 -0.96
N ARG A 83 -9.98 8.05 -1.17
CA ARG A 83 -8.92 7.07 -0.90
C ARG A 83 -7.82 7.74 -0.08
N LEU A 84 -7.77 7.45 1.22
CA LEU A 84 -6.61 7.86 2.02
C LEU A 84 -5.41 6.99 1.67
N ARG A 85 -4.24 7.62 1.55
CA ARG A 85 -2.96 6.95 1.44
C ARG A 85 -2.63 6.26 2.77
N HIS A 86 -2.01 5.09 2.71
CA HIS A 86 -1.42 4.49 3.90
C HIS A 86 -0.27 5.39 4.36
N VAL A 87 -0.26 5.78 5.65
CA VAL A 87 0.73 6.68 6.27
C VAL A 87 0.96 8.03 5.54
N GLY A 88 0.06 8.44 4.64
CA GLY A 88 0.14 9.73 3.92
C GLY A 88 1.12 9.78 2.75
N ALA A 89 1.91 8.73 2.50
CA ALA A 89 2.90 8.67 1.43
C ALA A 89 2.35 7.96 0.18
N ALA A 90 2.91 8.28 -1.00
CA ALA A 90 2.65 7.50 -2.21
C ALA A 90 3.26 6.10 -2.09
N ASP A 91 2.64 5.10 -2.70
CA ASP A 91 3.00 3.70 -2.51
C ASP A 91 4.42 3.40 -3.04
N ALA A 92 4.76 3.90 -4.23
CA ALA A 92 6.10 3.70 -4.81
C ALA A 92 7.19 4.41 -4.00
N THR A 93 6.96 5.65 -3.58
CA THR A 93 7.88 6.39 -2.70
C THR A 93 8.11 5.67 -1.37
N LEU A 94 7.04 5.24 -0.69
CA LEU A 94 7.14 4.50 0.58
C LEU A 94 7.89 3.18 0.40
N LEU A 95 7.53 2.41 -0.63
CA LEU A 95 8.16 1.12 -0.90
C LEU A 95 9.66 1.30 -1.18
N ARG A 96 10.03 2.25 -2.03
CA ARG A 96 11.43 2.55 -2.35
C ARG A 96 12.21 2.95 -1.11
N GLU A 97 11.68 3.84 -0.27
CA GLU A 97 12.34 4.24 0.99
C GLU A 97 12.62 3.02 1.88
N LEU A 98 11.64 2.12 2.04
CA LEU A 98 11.80 0.93 2.87
C LEU A 98 12.88 -0.02 2.31
N ILE A 99 12.95 -0.19 0.98
CA ILE A 99 13.99 -1.02 0.33
C ILE A 99 15.37 -0.38 0.47
N GLU A 100 15.50 0.93 0.28
CA GLU A 100 16.75 1.67 0.46
C GLU A 100 17.25 1.60 1.92
N ARG A 101 16.34 1.70 2.89
CA ARG A 101 16.66 1.50 4.32
C ARG A 101 17.12 0.07 4.59
N HIS A 102 16.43 -0.93 4.03
CA HIS A 102 16.83 -2.33 4.16
C HIS A 102 18.22 -2.55 3.59
N LEU A 103 18.52 -2.06 2.38
CA LEU A 103 19.85 -2.11 1.78
C LEU A 103 20.90 -1.47 2.69
N ARG A 104 20.64 -0.26 3.20
CA ARG A 104 21.57 0.46 4.08
C ARG A 104 21.89 -0.31 5.36
N PHE A 105 20.89 -0.94 5.97
CA PHE A 105 21.06 -1.61 7.26
C PHE A 105 21.57 -3.05 7.14
N THR A 106 21.39 -3.70 5.99
CA THR A 106 21.69 -5.14 5.83
C THR A 106 22.76 -5.44 4.79
N GLY A 107 23.07 -4.50 3.89
CA GLY A 107 23.93 -4.76 2.72
C GLY A 107 23.31 -5.70 1.69
N SER A 108 21.99 -5.88 1.72
CA SER A 108 21.26 -6.84 0.87
C SER A 108 21.51 -6.63 -0.62
N THR A 109 22.14 -7.62 -1.27
CA THR A 109 22.30 -7.65 -2.72
C THR A 109 20.96 -7.77 -3.45
N ARG A 110 19.96 -8.40 -2.81
CA ARG A 110 18.60 -8.48 -3.34
C ARG A 110 17.97 -7.09 -3.41
N ALA A 111 18.01 -6.31 -2.32
CA ALA A 111 17.50 -4.94 -2.33
C ALA A 111 18.26 -4.05 -3.32
N LEU A 112 19.58 -4.20 -3.41
CA LEU A 112 20.39 -3.51 -4.43
C LEU A 112 19.88 -3.82 -5.84
N SER A 113 19.69 -5.10 -6.18
CA SER A 113 19.23 -5.51 -7.51
C SER A 113 17.83 -4.99 -7.85
N LEU A 114 16.95 -4.86 -6.86
CA LEU A 114 15.60 -4.33 -7.06
C LEU A 114 15.58 -2.81 -7.24
N LEU A 115 16.60 -2.10 -6.75
CA LEU A 115 16.74 -0.65 -6.91
C LEU A 115 17.44 -0.25 -8.21
N ASP A 116 18.17 -1.17 -8.86
CA ASP A 116 18.96 -0.90 -10.07
C ASP A 116 18.09 -0.49 -11.28
N ASP A 117 16.94 -1.15 -11.46
CA ASP A 117 15.94 -0.82 -12.48
C ASP A 117 14.56 -0.63 -11.82
N TRP A 118 14.46 0.40 -10.99
CA TRP A 118 13.29 0.65 -10.16
C TRP A 118 11.98 0.78 -10.94
N ASP A 119 11.99 1.47 -12.09
CA ASP A 119 10.77 1.76 -12.85
C ASP A 119 10.14 0.47 -13.40
N THR A 120 10.97 -0.47 -13.88
CA THR A 120 10.53 -1.79 -14.31
C THR A 120 10.15 -2.67 -13.12
N ILE A 121 10.99 -2.70 -12.08
CA ILE A 121 10.83 -3.59 -10.92
C ILE A 121 9.60 -3.22 -10.08
N ARG A 122 9.29 -1.93 -9.92
CA ARG A 122 8.07 -1.44 -9.26
C ARG A 122 6.82 -2.10 -9.85
N GLY A 123 6.76 -2.25 -11.17
CA GLY A 123 5.63 -2.87 -11.87
C GLY A 123 5.40 -4.34 -11.50
N LYS A 124 6.38 -5.01 -10.88
CA LYS A 124 6.30 -6.38 -10.37
C LYS A 124 5.93 -6.46 -8.90
N PHE A 125 5.74 -5.34 -8.22
CA PHE A 125 5.23 -5.33 -6.86
C PHE A 125 3.71 -5.33 -6.84
N VAL A 126 3.16 -6.19 -5.98
CA VAL A 126 1.74 -6.26 -5.66
C VAL A 126 1.53 -5.69 -4.27
N LYS A 127 0.64 -4.71 -4.17
CA LYS A 127 0.13 -4.17 -2.92
C LYS A 127 -1.03 -5.04 -2.43
N VAL A 128 -0.94 -5.51 -1.19
CA VAL A 128 -2.01 -6.18 -0.48
C VAL A 128 -2.69 -5.18 0.44
N PHE A 129 -3.97 -4.92 0.19
CA PHE A 129 -4.73 -3.87 0.88
C PHE A 129 -6.03 -4.45 1.46
N PRO A 130 -6.20 -4.48 2.80
CA PRO A 130 -7.45 -4.92 3.41
C PRO A 130 -8.65 -4.06 3.02
N SER A 131 -9.75 -4.71 2.66
CA SER A 131 -10.98 -4.09 2.19
C SER A 131 -11.65 -3.23 3.26
N GLU A 132 -11.71 -3.72 4.50
CA GLU A 132 -12.25 -2.96 5.64
C GLU A 132 -11.38 -1.74 5.96
N TYR A 133 -10.06 -1.88 5.89
CA TYR A 133 -9.14 -0.75 6.08
C TYR A 133 -9.33 0.30 4.99
N LYS A 134 -9.45 -0.14 3.72
CA LYS A 134 -9.75 0.74 2.59
C LYS A 134 -11.07 1.49 2.80
N ARG A 135 -12.14 0.81 3.25
CA ARG A 135 -13.43 1.44 3.55
C ARG A 135 -13.30 2.49 4.66
N ALA A 136 -12.65 2.14 5.78
CA ALA A 136 -12.46 3.07 6.89
C ALA A 136 -11.69 4.33 6.46
N LEU A 137 -10.67 4.17 5.62
CA LEU A 137 -9.90 5.28 5.06
C LEU A 137 -10.75 6.16 4.13
N SER A 138 -11.63 5.57 3.32
CA SER A 138 -12.59 6.31 2.48
C SER A 138 -13.56 7.14 3.33
N GLU A 139 -14.17 6.53 4.36
CA GLU A 139 -15.12 7.22 5.25
C GLU A 139 -14.48 8.40 6.00
N LEU A 140 -13.23 8.23 6.47
CA LEU A 140 -12.48 9.31 7.12
C LEU A 140 -12.21 10.48 6.17
N HIS A 141 -11.89 10.19 4.90
CA HIS A 141 -11.69 11.22 3.89
C HIS A 141 -12.96 12.04 3.65
N GLU A 142 -14.10 11.36 3.49
CA GLU A 142 -15.39 11.99 3.25
C GLU A 142 -15.78 12.91 4.42
N ARG A 143 -15.56 12.47 5.66
CA ARG A 143 -15.79 13.30 6.85
C ARG A 143 -14.88 14.52 6.91
N GLN A 144 -13.59 14.38 6.57
CA GLN A 144 -12.65 15.50 6.52
C GLN A 144 -13.02 16.51 5.43
N ALA A 145 -13.38 16.04 4.24
CA ALA A 145 -13.79 16.89 3.13
C ALA A 145 -15.08 17.67 3.48
N ALA A 146 -16.07 17.00 4.06
CA ALA A 146 -17.31 17.64 4.52
C ALA A 146 -17.04 18.69 5.62
N GLY A 147 -16.16 18.40 6.58
CA GLY A 147 -15.79 19.35 7.63
C GLY A 147 -15.08 20.61 7.09
N LEU A 148 -14.19 20.44 6.11
CA LEU A 148 -13.48 21.56 5.47
C LEU A 148 -14.44 22.44 4.66
N GLN A 149 -15.36 21.83 3.91
CA GLN A 149 -16.41 22.54 3.16
C GLN A 149 -17.28 23.39 4.08
N ALA A 150 -17.75 22.81 5.20
CA ALA A 150 -18.57 23.53 6.19
C ALA A 150 -17.80 24.71 6.84
N THR A 151 -16.50 24.56 7.06
CA THR A 151 -15.66 25.63 7.62
C THR A 151 -15.48 26.78 6.62
N LEU A 152 -15.20 26.46 5.36
CA LEU A 152 -15.03 27.47 4.29
C LEU A 152 -16.34 28.22 4.00
N ALA A 153 -17.49 27.54 4.05
CA ALA A 153 -18.80 28.18 3.89
C ALA A 153 -19.05 29.22 4.98
N LYS A 154 -18.79 28.88 6.26
CA LYS A 154 -18.92 29.83 7.38
C LYS A 154 -17.99 31.04 7.26
N GLN A 155 -16.76 30.85 6.74
CA GLN A 155 -15.84 31.97 6.54
C GLN A 155 -16.29 32.93 5.42
N ARG A 156 -16.99 32.43 4.40
CA ARG A 156 -17.55 33.25 3.31
C ARG A 156 -18.80 34.02 3.72
N GLU A 157 -19.58 33.53 4.67
CA GLU A 157 -20.78 34.23 5.18
C GLU A 157 -20.43 35.41 6.11
N VAL A 158 -19.21 35.44 6.65
CA VAL A 158 -18.73 36.47 7.58
C VAL A 158 -17.89 37.56 6.89
N ALA A 159 -17.53 37.37 5.62
CA ALA A 159 -16.77 38.30 4.78
C ALA A 159 -17.69 39.11 3.85
#